data_AF-A0A6N7GBN2-F1
#
_entry.id   AF-A0A6N7GBN2-F1
#
_cell.length_a   1.000
_cell.length_b   1.000
_cell.length_c   1.000
_cell.angle_alpha   90.00
_cell.angle_beta   90.00
_cell.angle_gamma   90.00
#
_symmetry.space_group_name_H-M   'P 1'
#
loop_
_entity.id
_entity.type
_entity.pdbx_description
1 polymer ?
#
loop_
_entity_poly.entity_id
_entity_poly.type
_entity_poly.pdbx_seq_one_letter_code
_entity_poly.pdbx_strand_id
1 'polypeptide(L)' 'MNQPRPGSDADVSALLDAAGITITEDGKARARQRLAEAHARWTPERWTRLREQIGLPPRTA' A
#
# COMPACT_ATOMS: atom_id res chain seq x y z
N MET A 1 25.65 8.90 -13.45
CA MET A 1 24.81 7.69 -13.38
C MET A 1 23.87 7.87 -12.19
N ASN A 2 22.59 8.10 -12.45
CA ASN A 2 21.59 8.35 -11.41
C ASN A 2 21.07 6.99 -10.92
N GLN A 3 21.58 6.48 -9.79
CA GLN A 3 21.09 5.20 -9.27
C GLN A 3 19.69 5.37 -8.65
N PRO A 4 18.74 4.46 -8.93
CA PRO A 4 17.43 4.48 -8.30
C PRO A 4 17.58 4.37 -6.77
N ARG A 5 16.85 5.22 -6.06
CA ARG A 5 16.84 5.26 -4.58
C ARG A 5 16.11 4.02 -4.07
N PRO A 6 16.65 3.26 -3.11
CA PRO A 6 15.97 2.07 -2.58
C PRO A 6 14.55 2.42 -2.12
N GLY A 7 13.57 1.71 -2.69
CA GLY A 7 12.15 1.97 -2.46
C GLY A 7 11.51 2.91 -3.50
N SER A 8 12.22 3.22 -4.58
CA SER A 8 11.66 3.94 -5.72
C SER A 8 10.67 3.06 -6.50
N ASP A 9 9.75 3.68 -7.23
CA ASP A 9 8.80 2.98 -8.10
C ASP A 9 9.51 2.08 -9.13
N ALA A 10 10.73 2.45 -9.53
CA ALA A 10 11.60 1.67 -10.40
C ALA A 10 12.08 0.37 -9.74
N ASP A 11 12.45 0.41 -8.45
CA ASP A 11 12.87 -0.78 -7.70
C ASP A 11 11.70 -1.72 -7.45
N VAL A 12 10.52 -1.18 -7.16
CA VAL A 12 9.31 -1.98 -6.95
C VAL A 12 8.88 -2.65 -8.25
N SER A 13 8.96 -1.94 -9.37
CA SER A 13 8.63 -2.53 -10.68
C SER A 13 9.59 -3.66 -11.05
N ALA A 14 10.90 -3.46 -10.81
CA ALA A 14 11.92 -4.49 -11.04
C ALA A 14 11.73 -5.71 -10.12
N LEU A 15 11.36 -5.49 -8.85
CA LEU A 15 11.04 -6.57 -7.91
C LEU A 15 9.83 -7.40 -8.36
N LEU A 16 8.78 -6.72 -8.82
CA LEU A 16 7.57 -7.39 -9.29
C LEU A 16 7.85 -8.18 -10.58
N ASP A 17 8.63 -7.62 -11.50
CA ASP A 17 9.04 -8.30 -12.72
C ASP A 17 9.91 -9.53 -12.42
N ALA A 18 10.86 -9.43 -11.49
CA ALA A 18 11.67 -10.56 -11.03
C ALA A 18 10.84 -11.69 -10.39
N ALA A 19 9.68 -11.34 -9.80
CA ALA A 19 8.71 -12.30 -9.28
C ALA A 19 7.73 -12.84 -10.34
N GLY A 20 7.89 -12.45 -11.62
CA GLY A 20 6.99 -12.84 -12.72
C GLY A 20 5.64 -12.13 -12.70
N ILE A 21 5.52 -11.00 -11.98
CA ILE A 21 4.28 -10.24 -11.85
C ILE A 21 4.27 -9.11 -12.88
N THR A 22 3.43 -9.26 -13.90
CA THR A 22 3.26 -8.23 -14.93
C THR A 22 2.42 -7.05 -14.40
N ILE A 23 2.98 -5.85 -14.52
CA ILE A 23 2.27 -4.61 -14.23
C ILE A 23 1.51 -4.16 -15.48
N THR A 24 0.19 -4.10 -15.40
CA THR A 24 -0.68 -3.59 -16.48
C THR A 24 -1.44 -2.34 -16.04
N GLU A 25 -1.85 -1.50 -16.99
CA GLU A 25 -2.64 -0.30 -16.69
C GLU A 25 -4.00 -0.66 -16.07
N ASP A 26 -4.68 -1.71 -16.57
CA ASP A 26 -5.89 -2.25 -15.94
C ASP A 26 -5.64 -2.76 -14.51
N GLY A 27 -4.49 -3.39 -14.29
CA GLY A 27 -4.04 -3.81 -12.96
C GLY A 27 -3.90 -2.62 -12.01
N LYS A 28 -3.24 -1.54 -12.47
CA LYS A 28 -3.10 -0.30 -11.70
C LYS A 28 -4.46 0.35 -11.42
N ALA A 29 -5.36 0.41 -12.41
CA ALA A 29 -6.70 0.97 -12.23
C ALA A 29 -7.48 0.22 -11.13
N ARG A 30 -7.48 -1.12 -11.19
CA ARG A 30 -8.10 -1.96 -10.15
C ARG A 30 -7.45 -1.78 -8.78
N ALA A 31 -6.12 -1.69 -8.72
CA ALA A 31 -5.41 -1.45 -7.47
C ALA A 31 -5.80 -0.10 -6.84
N ARG A 32 -5.86 0.98 -7.63
CA ARG A 32 -6.31 2.30 -7.19
C ARG A 32 -7.75 2.26 -6.66
N GLN A 33 -8.66 1.61 -7.38
CA GLN A 33 -10.05 1.46 -6.95
C GLN A 33 -10.13 0.72 -5.60
N ARG A 34 -9.45 -0.42 -5.46
CA ARG A 34 -9.45 -1.21 -4.22
C ARG A 34 -8.85 -0.45 -3.03
N LEU A 35 -7.81 0.34 -3.27
CA LEU A 35 -7.23 1.22 -2.26
C LEU A 35 -8.24 2.29 -1.82
N ALA A 36 -8.93 2.92 -2.76
CA ALA A 36 -9.96 3.91 -2.45
C ALA A 36 -11.12 3.30 -1.64
N GLU A 37 -11.61 2.12 -2.04
CA GLU A 37 -12.64 1.38 -1.30
C GLU A 37 -12.17 0.98 0.11
N ALA A 38 -10.93 0.49 0.23
CA ALA A 38 -10.36 0.17 1.53
C ALA A 38 -10.22 1.41 2.42
N HIS A 39 -9.84 2.55 1.84
CA HIS A 39 -9.76 3.82 2.54
C HIS A 39 -11.14 4.26 3.04
N ALA A 40 -12.17 4.20 2.19
CA ALA A 40 -13.55 4.55 2.55
C ALA A 40 -14.13 3.64 3.65
N ARG A 41 -13.62 2.41 3.78
CA ARG A 41 -14.01 1.45 4.81
C ARG A 41 -13.37 1.71 6.17
N TRP A 42 -12.40 2.62 6.30
CA TRP A 42 -11.79 2.92 7.59
C TRP A 42 -12.71 3.78 8.44
N THR A 43 -12.95 3.32 9.67
CA THR A 43 -13.66 4.05 10.71
C THR A 43 -12.74 4.26 11.91
N PRO A 44 -13.05 5.20 12.82
CA PRO A 44 -12.29 5.39 14.05
C PRO A 44 -12.13 4.10 14.86
N GLU A 45 -13.17 3.28 14.95
CA GLU A 45 -13.17 2.01 15.71
C GLU A 45 -12.24 0.98 15.07
N ARG A 46 -12.25 0.89 13.74
CA ARG A 46 -11.33 0.01 13.00
C ARG A 46 -9.89 0.46 13.21
N TRP A 47 -9.63 1.76 13.17
CA TRP A 47 -8.30 2.31 13.43
C TRP A 47 -7.81 2.01 14.85
N THR A 48 -8.66 2.18 15.87
CA THR A 48 -8.33 1.83 17.25
C THR A 48 -7.98 0.35 17.37
N ARG A 49 -8.81 -0.54 16.80
CA ARG A 49 -8.56 -1.98 16.81
C ARG A 49 -7.25 -2.35 16.11
N LEU A 50 -6.94 -1.75 14.96
CA LEU A 50 -5.68 -1.98 14.28
C LEU A 50 -4.50 -1.58 15.17
N ARG A 51 -4.58 -0.41 15.83
CA ARG A 51 -3.52 0.09 16.70
C ARG A 51 -3.27 -0.85 17.87
N GLU A 52 -4.31 -1.36 18.51
CA GLU A 52 -4.20 -2.38 19.55
C GLU A 52 -3.49 -3.64 19.03
N GLN A 53 -3.85 -4.13 17.84
CA GLN A 53 -3.23 -5.32 17.24
C GLN A 53 -1.73 -5.17 16.97
N ILE A 54 -1.27 -3.97 16.65
CA ILE A 54 0.15 -3.67 16.40
C ILE A 54 0.85 -3.07 17.64
N GLY A 55 0.23 -3.14 18.82
CA GLY A 55 0.82 -2.72 20.09
C GLY A 55 0.98 -1.20 20.25
N LEU A 56 0.22 -0.41 19.48
CA LEU A 56 0.22 1.04 19.57
C LEU A 56 -0.95 1.55 20.42
N PRO A 57 -0.75 2.62 21.23
CA PRO A 57 -1.83 3.20 22.03
C PRO A 57 -2.91 3.81 21.12
N PRO A 58 -4.17 3.92 21.55
CA PRO A 58 -5.23 4.54 20.76
C PRO A 58 -4.85 5.97 20.36
N ARG A 59 -5.27 6.39 19.16
CA ARG A 59 -5.00 7.76 18.68
C ARG A 59 -6.03 8.68 19.33
N THR A 60 -5.60 9.52 20.25
CA THR A 60 -6.41 10.64 20.76
C THR A 60 -6.63 11.64 19.63
N ALA A 61 -7.88 12.06 19.44
CA ALA A 61 -8.28 13.08 18.47
C ALA A 61 -7.78 14.47 18.88
#